data_AF-A0A8T9FQC0-F1
#
_entry.id   AF-A0A8T9FQC0-F1
#
_cell.length_a   1.000
_cell.length_b   1.000
_cell.length_c   1.000
_cell.angle_alpha   90.00
_cell.angle_beta   90.00
_cell.angle_gamma   90.00
#
_symmetry.space_group_name_H-M   'P 1'
#
loop_
_entity.id
_entity.type
_entity.pdbx_description
1 polymer ?
#
loop_
_entity_poly.entity_id
_entity_poly.type
_entity_poly.pdbx_seq_one_letter_code
_entity_poly.pdbx_strand_id
1 'polypeptide(L)'
;MKNLTCLLPGMTAILLLTACSAPSTQAPAGERPMDEVPRQTQLSNGDRQYAFRNGCVIVLDSRRAVVKSEGAVCALHHRDIALLYGSAD
;
A
#
# COMPACT_ATOMS: atom_id res chain seq x y z
N MET A 1 36.33 19.15 40.11
CA MET A 1 37.05 17.94 40.57
C MET A 1 36.11 16.77 40.35
N LYS A 2 36.30 15.80 39.46
CA LYS A 2 37.50 15.16 38.91
C LYS A 2 37.29 14.87 37.42
N ASN A 3 38.34 15.12 36.65
CA ASN A 3 38.52 14.67 35.29
C ASN A 3 38.96 13.19 35.35
N LEU A 4 38.46 12.34 34.46
CA LEU A 4 39.11 11.06 34.17
C LEU A 4 39.15 10.82 32.67
N THR A 5 40.28 11.24 32.11
CA THR A 5 40.76 10.94 30.76
C THR A 5 41.22 9.48 30.71
N CYS A 6 40.65 8.66 29.82
CA CYS A 6 41.29 7.44 29.35
C CYS A 6 41.54 7.58 27.85
N LEU A 7 42.82 7.65 27.52
CA LEU A 7 43.42 7.74 26.20
C LEU A 7 43.76 6.33 25.71
N LEU A 8 43.67 6.16 24.37
CA LEU A 8 44.39 5.20 23.51
C LEU A 8 43.77 3.78 23.35
N PRO A 9 44.14 3.03 22.30
CA PRO A 9 43.75 3.24 20.89
C PRO A 9 43.32 1.91 20.23
N GLY A 10 42.82 1.96 19.00
CA GLY A 10 42.88 0.79 18.11
C GLY A 10 41.59 -0.01 17.93
N MET A 11 41.07 0.06 16.71
CA MET A 11 40.90 -1.11 15.86
C MET A 11 39.90 -2.18 16.34
N THR A 12 38.60 -1.91 16.20
CA THR A 12 37.68 -2.82 15.48
C THR A 12 36.41 -2.03 15.13
N ALA A 13 36.32 -1.51 13.91
CA ALA A 13 35.07 -1.01 13.37
C ALA A 13 34.18 -2.22 13.05
N ILE A 14 33.51 -2.76 14.07
CA ILE A 14 32.45 -3.75 13.90
C ILE A 14 31.26 -2.99 13.32
N LEU A 15 31.07 -3.11 12.00
CA LEU A 15 29.83 -2.77 11.30
C LEU A 15 28.71 -3.65 11.86
N LEU A 16 28.08 -3.20 12.94
CA LEU A 16 26.81 -3.74 13.42
C LEU A 16 25.73 -3.35 12.42
N LEU A 17 25.48 -4.22 11.44
CA LEU A 17 24.25 -4.23 10.65
C LEU A 17 23.09 -4.58 11.59
N THR A 18 22.64 -3.56 12.32
CA THR A 18 21.39 -3.61 13.09
C THR A 18 20.25 -3.63 12.08
N ALA A 19 19.86 -4.84 11.68
CA ALA A 19 18.60 -5.05 10.99
C ALA A 19 17.47 -4.67 11.95
N CYS A 20 16.95 -3.45 11.81
CA CYS A 20 15.75 -3.00 12.49
C CYS A 20 14.58 -3.81 11.92
N SER A 21 14.34 -4.99 12.49
CA SER A 21 13.16 -5.79 12.21
C SER A 21 12.00 -5.13 12.95
N ALA A 22 11.36 -4.17 12.29
CA ALA A 22 10.09 -3.65 12.75
C ALA A 22 9.13 -4.84 12.92
N PRO A 23 8.38 -4.94 14.04
CA PRO A 23 7.37 -5.97 14.19
C PRO A 23 6.34 -5.76 13.08
N SER A 24 6.38 -6.64 12.07
CA SER A 24 5.30 -6.79 11.11
C SER A 24 4.08 -7.16 11.93
N THR A 25 3.15 -6.23 12.11
CA THR A 25 1.83 -6.52 12.68
C THR A 25 1.17 -7.49 11.72
N GLN A 26 1.39 -8.78 11.94
CA GLN A 26 0.85 -9.85 11.13
C GLN A 26 -0.65 -9.81 11.39
N ALA A 27 -1.37 -9.16 10.48
CA ALA A 27 -2.81 -9.15 10.51
C ALA A 27 -3.30 -10.61 10.57
N PRO A 28 -4.41 -10.89 11.27
CA PRO A 28 -4.97 -12.25 11.37
C PRO A 28 -5.11 -12.85 9.97
N ALA A 29 -5.23 -14.18 9.87
CA ALA A 29 -5.60 -14.87 8.64
C ALA A 29 -7.06 -14.52 8.23
N GLY A 30 -7.29 -13.25 7.91
CA GLY A 30 -8.42 -12.72 7.19
C GLY A 30 -8.04 -12.48 5.73
N GLU A 31 -9.04 -12.12 4.93
CA GLU A 31 -8.86 -11.79 3.52
C GLU A 31 -7.69 -10.80 3.36
N ARG A 32 -6.67 -11.20 2.60
CA ARG A 32 -5.51 -10.33 2.38
C ARG A 32 -6.04 -9.11 1.60
N PRO A 33 -5.58 -7.88 1.87
CA PRO A 33 -6.13 -6.69 1.21
C PRO A 33 -6.16 -6.76 -0.33
N MET A 34 -5.23 -7.49 -0.93
CA MET A 34 -5.16 -7.70 -2.39
C MET A 34 -6.18 -8.71 -2.94
N ASP A 35 -6.82 -9.50 -2.08
CA ASP A 35 -7.84 -10.50 -2.48
C ASP A 35 -9.26 -9.90 -2.48
N GLU A 36 -9.42 -8.62 -2.11
CA GLU A 36 -10.73 -7.97 -2.12
C GLU A 36 -11.30 -7.88 -3.55
N VAL A 37 -12.58 -8.25 -3.69
CA VAL A 37 -13.31 -8.17 -4.96
C VAL A 37 -14.22 -6.93 -4.98
N PRO A 38 -13.95 -5.92 -5.83
CA PRO A 38 -14.80 -4.74 -5.92
C PRO A 38 -16.13 -5.03 -6.61
N ARG A 39 -17.16 -4.26 -6.27
CA ARG A 39 -18.40 -4.24 -7.06
C ARG A 39 -18.24 -3.30 -8.25
N GLN A 40 -18.42 -3.82 -9.46
CA GLN A 40 -18.40 -3.02 -10.69
C GLN A 40 -19.79 -2.47 -11.02
N THR A 41 -19.86 -1.22 -11.46
CA THR A 41 -21.07 -0.60 -12.01
C THR A 41 -20.69 0.32 -13.17
N GLN A 42 -21.44 0.26 -14.27
CA GLN A 42 -21.26 1.21 -15.37
C GLN A 42 -22.06 2.48 -15.09
N LEU A 43 -21.42 3.63 -15.19
CA LEU A 43 -22.04 4.94 -15.00
C LEU A 43 -22.79 5.37 -16.27
N SER A 44 -23.68 6.36 -16.15
CA SER A 44 -24.48 6.87 -17.26
C SER A 44 -23.65 7.46 -18.41
N ASN A 45 -22.44 7.92 -18.12
CA ASN A 45 -21.47 8.42 -19.10
C ASN A 45 -20.59 7.31 -19.71
N GLY A 46 -20.84 6.04 -19.36
CA GLY A 46 -20.09 4.88 -19.84
C GLY A 46 -18.83 4.54 -19.04
N ASP A 47 -18.40 5.39 -18.10
CA ASP A 47 -17.27 5.10 -17.21
C ASP A 47 -17.57 3.89 -16.32
N ARG A 48 -16.51 3.24 -15.84
CA ARG A 48 -16.62 2.05 -14.99
C ARG A 48 -16.27 2.40 -13.55
N GLN A 49 -17.20 2.20 -12.63
CA GLN A 49 -17.02 2.42 -11.21
C GLN A 49 -16.74 1.10 -10.50
N TYR A 50 -15.73 1.10 -9.62
CA TYR A 50 -15.34 0.00 -8.75
C TYR A 50 -15.47 0.43 -7.29
N ALA A 51 -16.39 -0.18 -6.54
CA ALA A 51 -16.66 0.13 -5.15
C ALA A 51 -16.14 -0.98 -4.22
N PHE A 52 -15.41 -0.57 -3.18
CA PHE A 52 -14.77 -1.43 -2.17
C PHE A 52 -15.52 -1.36 -0.82
N ARG A 53 -15.27 -2.33 0.05
CA ARG A 53 -15.98 -2.52 1.32
C ARG A 53 -15.82 -1.34 2.28
N ASN A 54 -14.65 -0.69 2.26
CA ASN A 54 -14.37 0.47 3.11
C ASN A 54 -15.00 1.78 2.60
N GLY A 55 -15.78 1.73 1.52
CA GLY A 55 -16.36 2.91 0.88
C GLY A 55 -15.44 3.60 -0.13
N CYS A 56 -14.25 3.05 -0.41
CA CYS A 56 -13.44 3.51 -1.53
C CYS A 56 -14.19 3.28 -2.84
N VAL A 57 -14.16 4.30 -3.69
CA VAL A 57 -14.73 4.27 -5.03
C VAL A 57 -13.65 4.74 -6.01
N ILE A 58 -13.40 3.92 -7.02
CA ILE A 58 -12.46 4.24 -8.10
C ILE A 58 -13.23 4.21 -9.40
N VAL A 59 -13.08 5.27 -10.19
CA VAL A 59 -13.71 5.40 -11.51
C VAL A 59 -12.63 5.27 -12.57
N LEU A 60 -12.78 4.28 -13.43
CA LEU A 60 -11.96 4.09 -14.62
C LEU A 60 -12.67 4.64 -15.86
N ASP A 61 -11.86 5.00 -16.85
CA ASP A 61 -12.33 5.32 -18.18
C ASP A 61 -13.17 4.18 -18.79
N SER A 62 -14.17 4.59 -19.59
CA SER A 62 -15.10 3.68 -20.26
C SER A 62 -14.43 2.62 -21.14
N ARG A 63 -13.29 2.92 -21.77
CA ARG A 63 -12.64 2.04 -22.77
C ARG A 63 -11.25 1.59 -22.37
N ARG A 64 -10.63 2.26 -21.39
CA ARG A 64 -9.25 2.00 -20.98
C ARG A 64 -9.20 1.72 -19.48
N ALA A 65 -8.27 0.87 -19.05
CA ALA A 65 -7.94 0.71 -17.64
C ALA A 65 -7.09 1.90 -17.15
N VAL A 66 -7.68 3.10 -17.15
CA VAL A 66 -7.04 4.34 -16.69
C VAL A 66 -7.93 4.97 -15.64
N VAL A 67 -7.35 5.29 -14.48
CA VAL A 67 -8.07 5.95 -13.39
C VAL A 67 -8.42 7.37 -13.78
N LYS A 68 -9.71 7.73 -13.69
CA LYS A 68 -10.21 9.09 -13.87
C LYS A 68 -10.38 9.80 -12.53
N SER A 69 -10.82 9.09 -11.50
CA SER A 69 -10.94 9.62 -10.14
C SER A 69 -10.88 8.53 -9.09
N GLU A 70 -10.40 8.88 -7.91
CA GLU A 70 -10.36 8.02 -6.72
C GLU A 70 -10.90 8.79 -5.50
N GLY A 71 -11.65 8.09 -4.64
CA GLY A 71 -12.14 8.66 -3.39
C GLY A 71 -11.04 8.83 -2.34
N ALA A 72 -11.22 9.76 -1.40
CA ALA A 72 -10.21 10.09 -0.39
C ALA A 72 -9.87 8.94 0.59
N VAL A 73 -10.78 7.99 0.77
CA VAL A 73 -10.58 6.79 1.62
C VAL A 73 -9.88 5.64 0.89
N CYS A 74 -9.50 5.84 -0.38
CA CYS A 74 -8.83 4.83 -1.16
C CYS A 74 -7.37 4.68 -0.72
N ALA A 75 -6.93 3.42 -0.67
CA ALA A 75 -5.55 3.04 -0.47
C ALA A 75 -4.98 2.59 -1.81
N LEU A 76 -3.65 2.58 -1.94
CA LEU A 76 -2.98 2.24 -3.20
C LEU A 76 -3.40 0.87 -3.75
N HIS A 77 -3.61 -0.13 -2.88
CA HIS A 77 -4.03 -1.47 -3.32
C HIS A 77 -5.43 -1.49 -3.95
N HIS A 78 -6.38 -0.66 -3.52
CA HIS A 78 -7.70 -0.57 -4.16
C HIS A 78 -7.54 -0.14 -5.63
N ARG A 79 -6.63 0.78 -5.92
CA ARG A 79 -6.34 1.22 -7.29
C ARG A 79 -5.76 0.12 -8.14
N ASP A 80 -4.80 -0.62 -7.59
CA ASP A 80 -4.16 -1.72 -8.31
C ASP A 80 -5.18 -2.84 -8.61
N ILE A 81 -6.07 -3.15 -7.66
CA ILE A 81 -7.18 -4.09 -7.85
C ILE A 81 -8.14 -3.58 -8.93
N ALA A 82 -8.58 -2.32 -8.87
CA ALA A 82 -9.49 -1.76 -9.87
C ALA A 82 -8.89 -1.81 -11.28
N LEU A 83 -7.61 -1.47 -11.43
CA LEU A 83 -6.89 -1.56 -12.70
C LEU A 83 -6.79 -2.99 -13.22
N LEU A 84 -6.52 -3.96 -12.33
CA LEU A 84 -6.50 -5.38 -12.69
C LEU A 84 -7.85 -5.81 -13.28
N TYR A 85 -8.97 -5.54 -12.59
CA TYR A 85 -10.31 -5.88 -13.07
C TYR A 85 -10.67 -5.14 -14.37
N GLY A 86 -10.40 -3.84 -14.45
CA GLY A 86 -10.73 -3.03 -15.63
C GLY A 86 -9.88 -3.31 -16.87
N SER A 87 -8.78 -4.06 -16.72
CA SER A 87 -7.93 -4.53 -17.82
C SER A 87 -8.32 -5.89 -18.40
N ALA A 88 -9.16 -6.64 -17.68
CA ALA A 88 -9.65 -7.96 -18.11
C ALA A 88 -10.97 -7.91 -18.90
N ASP A 89 -11.70 -6.80 -18.81
CA ASP A 89 -12.90 -6.44 -19.60
C ASP A 89 -12.53 -5.92 -21.00
#